data_AF-A0A4Y6L086-F1
#
_entry.id   AF-A0A4Y6L086-F1
#
_cell.length_a   1.000
_cell.length_b   1.000
_cell.length_c   1.000
_cell.angle_alpha   90.00
_cell.angle_beta   90.00
_cell.angle_gamma   90.00
#
_symmetry.space_group_name_H-M   'P 1'
#
loop_
_entity.id
_entity.type
_entity.pdbx_description
1 polymer ?
#
loop_
_entity_poly.entity_id
_entity_poly.type
_entity_poly.pdbx_seq_one_letter_code
_entity_poly.pdbx_strand_id
1 'polypeptide(L)'
;MDWMKISLYDNASPMMEQLTLFHDYSMLIITSILSTVSYMMIKMMKNNYMSNMILENQLIEFIWTMIPTIILSLIALPSLHLLYLMDELNNPV
;
A
#
# COMPACT_ATOMS: atom_id res chain seq x y z
N MET A 1 -21.60 -9.81 -17.54
CA MET A 1 -20.91 -8.85 -18.43
C MET A 1 -21.28 -7.52 -17.88
N ASP A 2 -20.57 -7.11 -16.85
CA ASP A 2 -21.02 -6.00 -16.03
C ASP A 2 -20.20 -4.82 -16.50
N TRP A 3 -20.78 -4.10 -17.45
CA TRP A 3 -20.21 -2.85 -17.92
C TRP A 3 -19.97 -1.96 -16.71
N MET A 4 -18.73 -1.47 -16.58
CA MET A 4 -18.28 -0.60 -15.50
C MET A 4 -18.04 -1.28 -14.13
N LYS A 5 -17.71 -2.59 -14.08
CA LYS A 5 -17.23 -3.21 -12.83
C LYS A 5 -15.83 -2.68 -12.48
N ILE A 6 -15.70 -2.02 -11.32
CA ILE A 6 -14.44 -1.46 -10.80
C ILE A 6 -13.68 -2.50 -9.96
N SER A 7 -14.39 -3.44 -9.35
CA SER A 7 -13.82 -4.53 -8.54
C SER A 7 -13.46 -5.76 -9.39
N LEU A 8 -12.72 -6.69 -8.77
CA LEU A 8 -12.34 -7.96 -9.38
C LEU A 8 -13.57 -8.82 -9.74
N TYR A 9 -13.38 -9.75 -10.68
CA TYR A 9 -14.39 -10.76 -11.02
C TYR A 9 -14.62 -11.71 -9.85
N ASP A 10 -15.80 -12.35 -9.83
CA ASP A 10 -16.16 -13.25 -8.75
C ASP A 10 -15.22 -14.46 -8.73
N ASN A 11 -14.92 -14.94 -7.51
CA ASN A 11 -13.88 -15.93 -7.29
C ASN A 11 -14.30 -17.30 -7.83
N ALA A 12 -13.49 -17.87 -8.73
CA ALA A 12 -13.72 -19.19 -9.30
C ALA A 12 -12.81 -20.28 -8.69
N SER A 13 -11.86 -19.92 -7.83
CA SER A 13 -10.94 -20.83 -7.16
C SER A 13 -10.57 -20.33 -5.76
N PRO A 14 -10.20 -21.23 -4.83
CA PRO A 14 -9.76 -20.83 -3.48
C PRO A 14 -8.53 -19.92 -3.51
N MET A 15 -7.68 -20.04 -4.53
CA MET A 15 -6.53 -19.13 -4.73
C MET A 15 -6.95 -17.73 -5.14
N MET A 16 -7.99 -17.59 -5.98
CA MET A 16 -8.53 -16.28 -6.32
C MET A 16 -9.09 -15.58 -5.06
N GLU A 17 -9.71 -16.32 -4.14
CA GLU A 17 -10.20 -15.75 -2.89
C GLU A 17 -9.07 -15.16 -2.04
N GLN A 18 -7.96 -15.88 -1.89
CA GLN A 18 -6.78 -15.37 -1.18
C GLN A 18 -6.17 -14.13 -1.87
N LEU A 19 -6.15 -14.11 -3.21
CA LEU A 19 -5.69 -12.95 -3.97
C LEU A 19 -6.61 -11.74 -3.80
N THR A 20 -7.93 -11.94 -3.74
CA THR A 20 -8.88 -10.83 -3.45
C THR A 20 -8.70 -10.25 -2.06
N LEU A 21 -8.46 -11.10 -1.05
CA LEU A 21 -8.17 -10.64 0.32
C LEU A 21 -6.86 -9.84 0.39
N PHE A 22 -5.82 -10.30 -0.31
CA PHE A 22 -4.56 -9.57 -0.40
C PHE A 22 -4.70 -8.25 -1.15
N HIS A 23 -5.46 -8.25 -2.25
CA HIS A 23 -5.77 -7.03 -3.00
C HIS A 23 -6.41 -5.98 -2.08
N ASP A 24 -7.47 -6.35 -1.34
CA ASP A 24 -8.19 -5.41 -0.48
C ASP A 24 -7.31 -4.90 0.67
N TYR A 25 -6.47 -5.76 1.24
CA TYR A 25 -5.46 -5.37 2.22
C TYR A 25 -4.47 -4.34 1.66
N SER A 26 -3.94 -4.59 0.46
CA SER A 26 -2.99 -3.69 -0.20
C SER A 26 -3.63 -2.35 -0.57
N MET A 27 -4.89 -2.37 -1.05
CA MET A 27 -5.63 -1.17 -1.41
C MET A 27 -5.96 -0.31 -0.20
N LEU A 28 -6.26 -0.91 0.95
CA LEU A 28 -6.42 -0.17 2.21
C LEU A 28 -5.14 0.58 2.57
N ILE A 29 -3.98 -0.08 2.47
CA ILE A 29 -2.70 0.57 2.76
C ILE A 29 -2.41 1.70 1.77
N ILE A 30 -2.55 1.46 0.46
CA ILE A 30 -2.26 2.47 -0.57
C ILE A 30 -3.17 3.70 -0.41
N THR A 31 -4.48 3.49 -0.21
CA THR A 31 -5.43 4.59 0.00
C THR A 31 -5.14 5.37 1.28
N SER A 32 -4.69 4.69 2.34
CA SER A 32 -4.23 5.37 3.56
C SER A 32 -3.04 6.29 3.28
N ILE A 33 -2.03 5.83 2.54
CA ILE A 33 -0.86 6.65 2.17
C ILE A 33 -1.31 7.85 1.32
N LEU A 34 -2.12 7.63 0.29
CA LEU A 34 -2.61 8.72 -0.58
C LEU A 34 -3.41 9.77 0.22
N SER A 35 -4.22 9.34 1.19
CA SER A 35 -4.97 10.25 2.05
C SER A 35 -4.05 11.11 2.95
N THR A 36 -3.00 10.52 3.51
CA THR A 36 -2.03 11.27 4.34
C THR A 36 -1.22 12.27 3.51
N VAL A 37 -0.77 11.88 2.31
CA VAL A 37 -0.01 12.76 1.41
C VAL A 37 -0.89 13.90 0.92
N SER A 38 -2.12 13.62 0.48
CA SER A 38 -3.05 14.67 0.04
C SER A 38 -3.42 15.63 1.18
N TYR A 39 -3.62 15.12 2.39
CA TYR A 39 -3.82 15.97 3.57
C TYR A 39 -2.62 16.90 3.84
N MET A 40 -1.39 16.37 3.80
CA MET A 40 -0.18 17.17 3.99
C MET A 40 -0.05 18.27 2.92
N MET A 41 -0.31 17.92 1.65
CA MET A 41 -0.29 18.90 0.55
C MET A 41 -1.30 20.02 0.76
N ILE A 42 -2.55 19.70 1.10
CA ILE A 42 -3.58 20.69 1.37
C ILE A 42 -3.20 21.58 2.56
N LYS A 43 -2.63 21.01 3.62
CA LYS A 43 -2.18 21.75 4.79
C LYS A 43 -1.06 22.73 4.46
N MET A 44 -0.08 22.32 3.64
CA MET A 44 0.99 23.20 3.18
C MET A 44 0.46 24.35 2.33
N MET A 45 -0.49 24.09 1.42
CA MET A 45 -1.11 25.14 0.59
C MET A 45 -1.92 26.15 1.41
N LYS A 46 -2.53 25.72 2.53
CA LYS A 46 -3.30 26.59 3.44
C LYS A 46 -2.45 27.30 4.48
N ASN A 47 -1.15 27.00 4.58
CA ASN A 47 -0.30 27.57 5.61
C ASN A 47 0.17 28.98 5.21
N ASN A 48 -0.17 29.98 6.01
CA ASN A 48 0.24 31.37 5.78
C ASN A 48 1.61 31.71 6.42
N TYR A 49 2.18 30.81 7.23
CA TYR A 49 3.46 31.04 7.89
C TYR A 49 4.62 30.62 6.98
N MET A 50 5.50 31.58 6.68
CA MET A 50 6.72 31.35 5.89
C MET A 50 7.93 31.27 6.82
N SER A 51 8.60 30.12 6.84
CA SER A 51 9.88 29.93 7.54
C SER A 51 10.92 29.40 6.56
N ASN A 52 11.95 30.21 6.26
CA ASN A 52 13.02 29.83 5.32
C ASN A 52 14.27 29.26 6.03
N MET A 53 14.25 29.09 7.35
CA MET A 53 15.41 28.62 8.12
C MET A 53 15.50 27.09 8.28
N ILE A 54 14.55 26.32 7.74
CA ILE A 54 14.63 24.86 7.73
C ILE A 54 15.46 24.47 6.48
N LEU A 55 16.79 24.45 6.61
CA LEU A 55 17.67 24.02 5.52
C LEU A 55 17.70 22.51 5.40
N GLU A 56 17.96 21.80 6.49
CA GLU A 56 18.11 20.34 6.53
C GLU A 56 17.73 19.83 7.93
N ASN A 57 16.98 18.73 7.99
CA ASN A 57 16.69 18.07 9.26
C ASN A 57 16.72 16.55 9.08
N GLN A 58 17.86 15.96 9.40
CA GLN A 58 18.13 14.52 9.28
C GLN A 58 17.13 13.67 10.06
N LEU A 59 16.59 14.17 11.18
CA LEU A 59 15.58 13.43 11.95
C LEU A 59 14.28 13.27 11.16
N ILE A 60 13.85 14.30 10.41
CA ILE A 60 12.64 14.21 9.56
C ILE A 60 12.89 13.22 8.42
N GLU A 61 14.08 13.26 7.82
CA GLU A 61 14.44 12.35 6.73
C GLU A 61 14.46 10.89 7.19
N PHE A 62 15.01 10.63 8.37
CA PHE A 62 15.00 9.30 8.95
C PHE A 62 13.58 8.80 9.23
N ILE A 63 12.71 9.66 9.78
CA ILE A 63 11.31 9.30 10.07
C ILE A 63 10.55 8.96 8.78
N TRP A 64 10.63 9.82 7.75
CA TRP A 64 9.90 9.61 6.51
C TRP A 64 10.48 8.50 5.62
N THR A 65 11.69 7.98 5.91
CA THR A 65 12.26 6.82 5.19
C THR A 65 11.92 5.53 5.91
N MET A 66 11.96 5.52 7.24
CA MET A 66 11.59 4.37 8.04
C MET A 66 10.11 4.01 7.93
N ILE A 67 9.21 5.00 7.97
CA ILE A 67 7.75 4.75 7.90
C ILE A 67 7.36 4.00 6.60
N PRO A 68 7.72 4.46 5.39
CA PRO A 68 7.40 3.74 4.15
C PRO A 68 8.06 2.35 4.08
N THR A 69 9.29 2.22 4.57
CA THR A 69 10.00 0.93 4.56
C THR A 69 9.26 -0.13 5.38
N ILE A 70 8.77 0.25 6.57
CA ILE A 70 7.97 -0.64 7.41
C ILE A 70 6.64 -0.99 6.73
N ILE A 71 5.94 -0.01 6.16
CA ILE A 71 4.66 -0.24 5.48
C ILE A 71 4.83 -1.20 4.29
N LEU A 72 5.90 -1.05 3.50
CA LEU A 72 6.20 -1.96 2.40
C LEU A 72 6.51 -3.38 2.88
N SER A 73 7.22 -3.54 4.00
CA SER A 73 7.50 -4.86 4.58
C SER A 73 6.23 -5.60 5.01
N LEU A 74 5.21 -4.88 5.49
CA LEU A 74 3.91 -5.44 5.86
C LEU A 74 3.11 -5.93 4.65
N ILE A 75 3.28 -5.31 3.48
CA ILE A 75 2.70 -5.80 2.22
C ILE A 75 3.48 -7.03 1.71
N ALA A 76 4.80 -7.02 1.84
CA ALA A 76 5.67 -8.06 1.29
C ALA A 76 5.49 -9.44 1.97
N LEU A 77 5.25 -9.47 3.28
CA LEU A 77 5.09 -10.73 4.03
C LEU A 77 3.90 -11.58 3.54
N PRO A 78 2.64 -11.07 3.49
CA PRO A 78 1.53 -11.83 2.96
C PRO A 78 1.67 -12.10 1.45
N SER A 79 2.31 -11.21 0.69
CA SER A 79 2.51 -11.44 -0.75
C SER A 79 3.45 -12.61 -1.03
N LEU A 80 4.56 -12.71 -0.29
CA LEU A 80 5.51 -13.83 -0.44
C LEU A 80 4.87 -15.15 -0.01
N HIS A 81 4.12 -15.15 1.09
CA HIS A 81 3.40 -16.33 1.54
C HIS A 81 2.43 -16.85 0.47
N LEU A 82 1.66 -15.96 -0.18
CA LEU A 82 0.76 -16.34 -1.28
C LEU A 82 1.51 -16.89 -2.50
N LEU A 83 2.66 -16.29 -2.85
CA LEU A 83 3.47 -16.77 -3.96
C LEU A 83 3.94 -18.22 -3.73
N TYR A 84 4.42 -18.54 -2.53
CA TYR A 84 4.81 -19.91 -2.19
C TYR A 84 3.65 -20.89 -2.24
N LEU A 85 2.46 -20.50 -1.76
CA LEU A 85 1.25 -21.34 -1.86
C LEU A 85 0.85 -21.63 -3.31
N MET A 86 1.03 -20.65 -4.21
CA MET A 86 0.75 -20.82 -5.64
C MET A 86 1.74 -21.78 -6.30
N ASP A 87 3.02 -21.68 -5.93
CA ASP A 87 4.07 -22.56 -6.48
C ASP A 87 3.89 -24.02 -6.04
N GLU A 88 3.49 -24.26 -4.77
CA GLU A 88 3.19 -25.62 -4.27
C GLU A 88 2.03 -26.29 -5.03
N LEU A 89 1.00 -25.53 -5.42
CA LEU A 89 -0.10 -26.06 -6.23
C LEU A 89 0.30 -26.38 -7.66
N ASN A 90 1.16 -25.56 -8.26
CA ASN A 90 1.57 -25.72 -9.66
C ASN A 90 2.59 -26.83 -9.84
N ASN A 91 3.42 -27.10 -8.83
CA ASN A 91 4.42 -28.15 -8.89
C ASN A 91 4.46 -28.93 -7.56
N PRO A 92 3.46 -29.81 -7.31
CA PRO A 92 3.44 -30.61 -6.11
C PRO A 92 4.64 -31.57 -6.16
N VAL A 93 5.59 -31.38 -5.24
CA VAL A 93 6.72 -32.30 -5.02
C VAL A 93 6.23 -33.65 -4.55
#